data_AF-A0A6N7KRV6-F1
#
_entry.id   AF-A0A6N7KRV6-F1
#
_cell.length_a   1.000
_cell.length_b   1.000
_cell.length_c   1.000
_cell.angle_alpha   90.00
_cell.angle_beta   90.00
_cell.angle_gamma   90.00
#
_symmetry.space_group_name_H-M   'P 1'
#
loop_
_entity.id
_entity.type
_entity.pdbx_description
1 polymer ?
#
loop_
_entity_poly.entity_id
_entity_poly.type
_entity_poly.pdbx_seq_one_letter_code
_entity_poly.pdbx_strand_id
1 'polypeptide(L)'
;MAFSADEVRVLRRALAQALHPAVPVHLHGPDRPAIAGPAAELWAEDVQEALRLTEAIDEAVREGGRLRAFLLADLGRYRDALPGSAGGYLERLEEAVTDGYLPGPEDLTALRALTRQPCGQQERSRRSRLAGRCHALAEAAVRERLALTTGQPRHLVAVPSPAAPPRSLPTPLGGRIPMSSTDSPDEQPAAAPRTPPRPHRMPTPAELFGRRPKPPARPAAPDDPAPEEIELATGTG
;
A
#
# COMPACT_ATOMS: atom_id res chain seq x y z
N MET A 1 0.69 -5.96 -5.40
CA MET A 1 1.35 -6.38 -6.66
C MET A 1 2.79 -5.92 -6.63
N ALA A 2 3.75 -6.79 -6.98
CA ALA A 2 5.16 -6.42 -7.08
C ALA A 2 5.57 -6.49 -8.56
N PHE A 3 6.11 -5.40 -9.08
CA PHE A 3 6.62 -5.33 -10.45
C PHE A 3 7.76 -6.33 -10.66
N SER A 4 7.83 -6.92 -11.84
CA SER A 4 8.97 -7.75 -12.25
C SER A 4 10.24 -6.90 -12.41
N ALA A 5 11.41 -7.52 -12.35
CA ALA A 5 12.68 -6.80 -12.46
C ALA A 5 12.82 -6.04 -13.79
N ASP A 6 12.23 -6.57 -14.86
CA ASP A 6 12.26 -5.93 -16.18
C ASP A 6 11.27 -4.77 -16.28
N GLU A 7 10.08 -4.90 -15.70
CA GLU A 7 9.11 -3.79 -15.59
C GLU A 7 9.70 -2.61 -14.78
N VAL A 8 10.42 -2.88 -13.69
CA VAL A 8 11.10 -1.84 -12.90
C VAL A 8 12.22 -1.18 -13.69
N ARG A 9 12.95 -1.92 -14.52
CA ARG A 9 14.00 -1.36 -15.38
C ARG A 9 13.41 -0.46 -16.47
N VAL A 10 12.35 -0.89 -17.13
CA VAL A 10 11.67 -0.10 -18.16
C VAL A 10 11.03 1.14 -17.55
N LEU A 11 10.37 1.03 -16.40
CA LEU A 11 9.83 2.19 -15.67
C LEU A 11 10.93 3.19 -15.27
N ARG A 12 12.06 2.70 -14.75
CA ARG A 12 13.20 3.55 -14.38
C ARG A 12 13.82 4.26 -15.59
N ARG A 13 13.86 3.60 -16.75
CA ARG A 13 14.39 4.15 -18.00
C ARG A 13 13.42 5.17 -18.62
N ALA A 14 12.13 4.87 -18.66
CA ALA A 14 11.08 5.81 -19.08
C ALA A 14 11.04 7.05 -18.19
N LEU A 15 11.15 6.88 -16.87
CA LEU A 15 11.25 8.01 -15.92
C LEU A 15 12.53 8.82 -16.16
N ALA A 16 13.67 8.17 -16.42
CA ALA A 16 14.91 8.85 -16.75
C ALA A 16 14.81 9.66 -18.05
N GLN A 17 14.09 9.16 -19.06
CA GLN A 17 13.82 9.87 -20.32
C GLN A 17 12.84 11.05 -20.13
N ALA A 18 11.82 10.90 -19.28
CA ALA A 18 10.90 11.99 -18.96
C ALA A 18 11.56 13.10 -18.13
N LEU A 19 12.46 12.74 -17.19
CA LEU A 19 13.20 13.68 -16.35
C LEU A 19 14.40 14.32 -17.07
N HIS A 20 15.00 13.59 -18.01
CA HIS A 20 16.09 14.05 -18.85
C HIS A 20 15.74 13.77 -20.30
N PRO A 21 14.92 14.65 -20.93
CA PRO A 21 14.60 14.52 -22.34
C PRO A 21 15.88 14.75 -23.14
N ALA A 22 16.65 13.68 -23.33
CA ALA A 22 17.76 13.64 -24.27
C ALA A 22 17.15 13.52 -25.66
N VAL A 23 16.59 14.63 -26.16
CA VAL A 23 16.60 14.84 -27.61
C VAL A 23 18.07 14.71 -27.99
N PRO A 24 18.47 13.77 -28.87
CA PRO A 24 19.87 13.59 -29.18
C PRO A 24 20.43 14.90 -29.71
N VAL A 25 21.28 15.56 -28.92
CA VAL A 25 21.95 16.82 -29.28
C VAL A 25 22.82 16.65 -30.54
N HIS A 26 23.09 15.40 -30.95
CA HIS A 26 23.79 15.04 -32.19
C HIS A 26 22.92 15.13 -33.46
N LEU A 27 21.60 15.33 -33.35
CA LEU A 27 20.70 15.61 -34.48
C LEU A 27 20.60 17.11 -34.82
N HIS A 28 21.31 17.99 -34.10
CA HIS A 28 21.27 19.45 -34.30
C HIS A 28 22.59 20.04 -34.86
N GLY A 29 23.45 19.23 -35.46
CA GLY A 29 24.63 19.72 -36.18
C GLY A 29 24.25 20.24 -37.57
N PRO A 30 24.63 21.47 -37.98
CA PRO A 30 24.17 22.10 -39.22
C PRO A 30 24.59 21.39 -40.51
N ASP A 31 25.59 20.49 -40.46
CA ASP A 31 26.22 19.91 -41.66
C ASP A 31 26.20 18.36 -41.74
N ARG A 32 25.23 17.68 -41.08
CA ARG A 32 25.11 16.22 -41.22
C ARG A 32 23.76 15.87 -41.84
N PRO A 33 23.71 15.07 -42.93
CA PRO A 33 22.43 14.67 -43.50
C PRO A 33 21.65 13.92 -42.41
N ALA A 34 20.37 14.28 -42.27
CA ALA A 34 19.41 13.66 -41.36
C ALA A 34 19.17 12.21 -41.77
N ILE A 35 20.16 11.36 -41.59
CA ILE A 35 20.06 9.92 -41.80
C ILE A 35 19.94 9.34 -40.41
N ALA A 36 18.80 8.68 -40.19
CA ALA A 36 18.54 7.80 -39.06
C ALA A 36 19.80 7.00 -38.72
N GLY A 37 20.47 7.40 -37.65
CA GLY A 37 21.60 6.65 -37.12
C GLY A 37 21.08 5.54 -36.20
N PRO A 38 21.87 4.48 -35.94
CA PRO A 38 21.47 3.37 -35.08
C PRO A 38 21.08 3.83 -33.66
N ALA A 39 21.58 4.97 -33.20
CA ALA A 39 21.19 5.57 -31.92
C ALA A 39 19.76 6.17 -31.93
N ALA A 40 19.30 6.69 -33.08
CA ALA A 40 17.94 7.21 -33.23
C ALA A 40 16.92 6.07 -33.34
N GLU A 41 17.29 4.98 -34.02
CA GLU A 41 16.50 3.75 -34.10
C GLU A 41 16.34 3.10 -32.72
N LEU A 42 17.44 2.93 -31.97
CA LEU A 42 17.40 2.40 -30.61
C LEU A 42 16.56 3.27 -29.65
N TRP A 43 16.63 4.60 -29.78
CA TRP A 43 15.78 5.50 -29.01
C TRP A 43 14.29 5.35 -29.39
N ALA A 44 13.99 5.23 -30.68
CA ALA A 44 12.62 4.97 -31.14
C ALA A 44 12.11 3.63 -30.60
N GLU A 45 12.92 2.57 -30.60
CA GLU A 45 12.59 1.28 -30.01
C GLU A 45 12.30 1.39 -28.51
N ASP A 46 13.15 2.08 -27.74
CA ASP A 46 12.93 2.32 -26.32
C ASP A 46 11.61 3.04 -26.05
N VAL A 47 11.30 4.07 -26.85
CA VAL A 47 10.05 4.83 -26.72
C VAL A 47 8.85 3.93 -27.04
N GLN A 48 8.93 3.11 -28.10
CA GLN A 48 7.88 2.14 -28.43
C GLN A 48 7.72 1.08 -27.33
N GLU A 49 8.80 0.62 -26.71
CA GLU A 49 8.74 -0.30 -25.58
C GLU A 49 8.10 0.34 -24.34
N ALA A 50 8.43 1.59 -24.03
CA ALA A 50 7.81 2.33 -22.94
C ALA A 50 6.29 2.55 -23.15
N LEU A 51 5.88 2.83 -24.39
CA LEU A 51 4.45 2.92 -24.74
C LEU A 51 3.73 1.58 -24.55
N ARG A 52 4.30 0.48 -25.05
CA ARG A 52 3.74 -0.88 -24.86
C ARG A 52 3.65 -1.26 -23.39
N LEU A 53 4.65 -0.90 -22.58
CA LEU A 53 4.58 -1.14 -21.13
C LEU A 53 3.44 -0.34 -20.49
N THR A 54 3.24 0.91 -20.90
CA THR A 54 2.15 1.74 -20.37
C THR A 54 0.79 1.13 -20.68
N GLU A 55 0.59 0.66 -21.92
CA GLU A 55 -0.63 -0.07 -22.32
C GLU A 55 -0.83 -1.36 -21.50
N ALA A 56 0.24 -2.13 -21.25
CA ALA A 56 0.19 -3.34 -20.44
C ALA A 56 -0.15 -3.05 -18.96
N ILE A 57 0.35 -1.94 -18.41
CA ILE A 57 0.01 -1.50 -17.05
C ILE A 57 -1.46 -1.08 -16.98
N ASP A 58 -1.95 -0.31 -17.96
CA ASP A 58 -3.35 0.12 -18.02
C ASP A 58 -4.29 -1.09 -18.14
N GLU A 59 -3.91 -2.09 -18.94
CA GLU A 59 -4.60 -3.38 -19.01
C GLU A 59 -4.62 -4.07 -17.63
N ALA A 60 -3.47 -4.23 -16.99
CA ALA A 60 -3.36 -4.87 -15.69
C ALA A 60 -4.18 -4.15 -14.60
N VAL A 61 -4.23 -2.81 -14.63
CA VAL A 61 -5.05 -2.00 -13.70
C VAL A 61 -6.52 -2.27 -13.94
N ARG A 62 -6.97 -2.32 -15.20
CA ARG A 62 -8.36 -2.62 -15.54
C ARG A 62 -8.75 -4.03 -15.14
N GLU A 63 -7.89 -5.01 -15.39
CA GLU A 63 -8.08 -6.40 -14.97
C GLU A 63 -8.12 -6.56 -13.45
N GLY A 64 -7.21 -5.89 -12.74
CA GLY A 64 -7.25 -5.82 -11.29
C GLY A 64 -8.57 -5.22 -10.78
N GLY A 65 -9.08 -4.19 -11.47
CA GLY A 65 -10.40 -3.62 -11.21
C GLY A 65 -11.54 -4.63 -11.40
N ARG A 66 -11.52 -5.41 -12.49
CA ARG A 66 -12.52 -6.47 -12.75
C ARG A 66 -12.49 -7.55 -11.67
N LEU A 67 -11.31 -8.03 -11.29
CA LEU A 67 -11.15 -9.02 -10.23
C LEU A 67 -11.66 -8.48 -8.89
N ARG A 68 -11.29 -7.24 -8.53
CA ARG A 68 -11.75 -6.62 -7.27
C ARG A 68 -13.26 -6.48 -7.24
N ALA A 69 -13.89 -6.05 -8.34
CA ALA A 69 -15.34 -5.96 -8.44
C ALA A 69 -16.02 -7.33 -8.26
N PHE A 70 -15.45 -8.38 -8.89
CA PHE A 70 -15.92 -9.76 -8.70
C PHE A 70 -15.82 -10.22 -7.24
N LEU A 71 -14.68 -9.99 -6.57
CA LEU A 71 -14.46 -10.38 -5.18
C LEU A 71 -15.40 -9.65 -4.21
N LEU A 72 -15.67 -8.35 -4.44
CA LEU A 72 -16.63 -7.60 -3.63
C LEU A 72 -18.07 -8.06 -3.85
N ALA A 73 -18.44 -8.41 -5.08
CA ALA A 73 -19.74 -9.03 -5.35
C ALA A 73 -19.86 -10.40 -4.66
N ASP A 74 -18.79 -11.18 -4.65
CA ASP A 74 -18.74 -12.47 -3.96
C ASP A 74 -18.84 -12.31 -2.44
N LEU A 75 -18.15 -11.33 -1.86
CA LEU A 75 -18.29 -10.95 -0.45
C LEU A 75 -19.76 -10.64 -0.10
N GLY A 76 -20.47 -9.93 -0.98
CA GLY A 76 -21.92 -9.69 -0.86
C GLY A 76 -22.73 -10.98 -0.83
N ARG A 77 -22.47 -11.92 -1.75
CA ARG A 77 -23.13 -13.24 -1.75
C ARG A 77 -22.87 -14.04 -0.49
N TYR A 78 -21.63 -14.06 0.00
CA TYR A 78 -21.29 -14.68 1.28
C TYR A 78 -22.05 -14.01 2.42
N ARG A 79 -22.19 -12.68 2.42
CA ARG A 79 -22.95 -11.96 3.45
C ARG A 79 -24.44 -12.30 3.43
N ASP A 80 -25.04 -12.42 2.24
CA ASP A 80 -26.46 -12.74 2.09
C ASP A 80 -26.79 -14.17 2.51
N ALA A 81 -25.81 -15.09 2.44
CA ALA A 81 -25.94 -16.48 2.87
C ALA A 81 -25.69 -16.70 4.38
N LEU A 82 -25.53 -15.63 5.17
CA LEU A 82 -25.33 -15.75 6.61
C LEU A 82 -26.59 -16.30 7.31
N PRO A 83 -26.42 -17.15 8.35
CA PRO A 83 -25.15 -17.49 9.02
C PRO A 83 -24.41 -18.70 8.43
N GLY A 84 -24.99 -19.41 7.45
CA GLY A 84 -24.41 -20.66 6.92
C GLY A 84 -23.05 -20.48 6.24
N SER A 85 -22.75 -19.26 5.79
CA SER A 85 -21.54 -18.88 5.08
C SER A 85 -20.50 -18.17 5.96
N ALA A 86 -20.66 -18.15 7.29
CA ALA A 86 -19.87 -17.31 8.20
C ALA A 86 -18.35 -17.42 8.03
N GLY A 87 -17.82 -18.65 7.88
CA GLY A 87 -16.38 -18.88 7.70
C GLY A 87 -15.84 -18.20 6.43
N GLY A 88 -16.51 -18.42 5.30
CA GLY A 88 -16.12 -17.84 4.01
C GLY A 88 -16.33 -16.33 3.95
N TYR A 89 -17.39 -15.81 4.57
CA TYR A 89 -17.58 -14.36 4.70
C TYR A 89 -16.42 -13.70 5.45
N LEU A 90 -16.01 -14.26 6.59
CA LEU A 90 -14.91 -13.71 7.39
C LEU A 90 -13.57 -13.78 6.66
N GLU A 91 -13.33 -14.85 5.90
CA GLU A 91 -12.12 -14.99 5.04
C GLU A 91 -12.09 -13.93 3.95
N ARG A 92 -13.17 -13.80 3.18
CA ARG A 92 -13.26 -12.80 2.11
C ARG A 92 -13.18 -11.37 2.64
N LEU A 93 -13.78 -11.09 3.80
CA LEU A 93 -13.69 -9.78 4.40
C LEU A 93 -12.27 -9.46 4.90
N GLU A 94 -11.58 -10.44 5.48
CA GLU A 94 -10.20 -10.27 5.95
C GLU A 94 -9.23 -10.04 4.79
N GLU A 95 -9.38 -10.77 3.69
CA GLU A 95 -8.62 -10.58 2.44
C GLU A 95 -8.91 -9.19 1.85
N ALA A 96 -10.18 -8.84 1.67
CA ALA A 96 -10.57 -7.55 1.10
C ALA A 96 -10.03 -6.37 1.92
N VAL A 97 -10.11 -6.44 3.26
CA VAL A 97 -9.57 -5.41 4.15
C VAL A 97 -8.05 -5.31 4.06
N THR A 98 -7.36 -6.44 3.91
CA THR A 98 -5.90 -6.46 3.69
C THR A 98 -5.54 -5.78 2.36
N ASP A 99 -6.40 -5.91 1.35
CA ASP A 99 -6.28 -5.25 0.05
C ASP A 99 -6.80 -3.79 0.04
N GLY A 100 -7.14 -3.22 1.21
CA GLY A 100 -7.55 -1.82 1.35
C GLY A 100 -9.04 -1.56 1.07
N TYR A 101 -9.90 -2.58 1.12
CA TYR A 101 -11.35 -2.37 1.18
C TYR A 101 -11.74 -1.67 2.49
N LEU A 102 -12.61 -0.65 2.38
CA LEU A 102 -13.19 0.05 3.52
C LEU A 102 -14.55 -0.58 3.87
N PRO A 103 -14.69 -1.22 5.05
CA PRO A 103 -15.92 -1.92 5.41
C PRO A 103 -17.14 -1.01 5.49
N GLY A 104 -18.23 -1.44 4.84
CA GLY A 104 -19.50 -0.71 4.84
C GLY A 104 -20.36 -0.97 6.08
N PRO A 105 -21.49 -0.25 6.23
CA PRO A 105 -22.42 -0.44 7.35
C PRO A 105 -23.03 -1.86 7.38
N GLU A 106 -23.22 -2.47 6.21
CA GLU A 106 -23.70 -3.85 6.06
C GLU A 106 -22.69 -4.84 6.64
N ASP A 107 -21.39 -4.62 6.40
CA ASP A 107 -20.33 -5.48 6.91
C ASP A 107 -20.19 -5.37 8.43
N LEU A 108 -20.27 -4.14 8.96
CA LEU A 108 -20.27 -3.91 10.40
C LEU A 108 -21.50 -4.52 11.08
N THR A 109 -22.63 -4.56 10.39
CA THR A 109 -23.86 -5.18 10.89
C THR A 109 -23.76 -6.70 10.87
N ALA A 110 -23.23 -7.28 9.79
CA ALA A 110 -22.93 -8.71 9.69
C ALA A 110 -21.94 -9.17 10.77
N LEU A 111 -20.84 -8.44 10.99
CA LEU A 111 -19.86 -8.73 12.04
C LEU A 111 -20.46 -8.66 13.44
N ARG A 112 -21.33 -7.66 13.72
CA ARG A 112 -22.06 -7.57 14.99
C ARG A 112 -23.04 -8.74 15.18
N ALA A 113 -23.68 -9.22 14.11
CA ALA A 113 -24.54 -10.40 14.17
C ALA A 113 -23.71 -11.66 14.45
N LEU A 114 -22.61 -11.87 13.73
CA LEU A 114 -21.70 -13.01 13.90
C LEU A 114 -21.06 -13.06 15.29
N THR A 115 -20.73 -11.90 15.88
CA THR A 115 -20.11 -11.85 17.22
C THR A 115 -21.07 -12.32 18.32
N ARG A 116 -22.39 -12.23 18.10
CA ARG A 116 -23.42 -12.72 19.03
C ARG A 116 -23.69 -14.22 18.91
N GLN A 117 -23.15 -14.88 17.89
CA GLN A 117 -23.38 -16.31 17.67
C GLN A 117 -22.40 -17.19 18.47
N PRO A 118 -22.86 -18.33 18.98
CA PRO A 118 -21.99 -19.28 19.65
C PRO A 118 -20.94 -19.83 18.68
N CYS A 119 -19.70 -19.89 19.12
CA CYS A 119 -18.57 -20.42 18.36
C CYS A 119 -17.42 -20.81 19.30
N GLY A 120 -16.43 -21.53 18.77
CA GLY A 120 -15.21 -21.87 19.51
C GLY A 120 -14.34 -20.64 19.82
N GLN A 121 -13.38 -20.79 20.73
CA GLN A 121 -12.52 -19.70 21.20
C GLN A 121 -11.68 -19.07 20.08
N GLN A 122 -11.14 -19.88 19.17
CA GLN A 122 -10.33 -19.40 18.05
C GLN A 122 -11.15 -18.50 17.12
N GLU A 123 -12.33 -18.98 16.73
CA GLU A 123 -13.24 -18.26 15.85
C GLU A 123 -13.77 -16.97 16.52
N ARG A 124 -14.08 -17.02 17.81
CA ARG A 124 -14.44 -15.82 18.59
C ARG A 124 -13.32 -14.78 18.57
N SER A 125 -12.07 -15.21 18.72
CA SER A 125 -10.89 -14.34 18.67
C SER A 125 -10.63 -13.78 17.27
N ARG A 126 -10.95 -14.55 16.22
CA ARG A 126 -10.89 -14.08 14.83
C ARG A 126 -11.95 -13.00 14.57
N ARG A 127 -13.21 -13.26 14.94
CA ARG A 127 -14.33 -12.32 14.81
C ARG A 127 -14.06 -11.01 15.54
N SER A 128 -13.57 -11.07 16.79
CA SER A 128 -13.29 -9.87 17.59
C SER A 128 -12.17 -9.02 16.98
N ARG A 129 -11.06 -9.65 16.56
CA ARG A 129 -9.95 -8.95 15.88
C ARG A 129 -10.41 -8.30 14.58
N LEU A 130 -11.13 -9.04 13.74
CA LEU A 130 -11.62 -8.51 12.47
C LEU A 130 -12.63 -7.38 12.69
N ALA A 131 -13.57 -7.53 13.64
CA ALA A 131 -14.53 -6.49 13.99
C ALA A 131 -13.84 -5.21 14.49
N GLY A 132 -12.83 -5.33 15.34
CA GLY A 132 -12.04 -4.18 15.81
C GLY A 132 -11.34 -3.45 14.67
N ARG A 133 -10.68 -4.19 13.77
CA ARG A 133 -10.01 -3.61 12.58
C ARG A 133 -11.01 -2.91 11.66
N CYS A 134 -12.11 -3.58 11.32
CA CYS A 134 -13.13 -3.02 10.43
C CYS A 134 -13.77 -1.76 11.03
N HIS A 135 -14.00 -1.74 12.34
CA HIS A 135 -14.54 -0.57 13.02
C HIS A 135 -13.56 0.60 12.97
N ALA A 136 -12.28 0.38 13.29
CA ALA A 136 -11.26 1.41 13.25
C ALA A 136 -11.10 2.03 11.84
N LEU A 137 -11.14 1.21 10.79
CA LEU A 137 -11.10 1.68 9.39
C LEU A 137 -12.33 2.52 9.04
N ALA A 138 -13.53 2.04 9.40
CA ALA A 138 -14.77 2.77 9.13
C ALA A 138 -14.81 4.11 9.88
N GLU A 139 -14.37 4.14 11.14
CA GLU A 139 -14.26 5.38 11.91
C GLU A 139 -13.25 6.35 11.31
N ALA A 140 -12.06 5.86 10.91
CA ALA A 140 -11.04 6.69 10.25
C ALA A 140 -11.59 7.34 8.98
N ALA A 141 -12.28 6.56 8.14
CA ALA A 141 -12.92 7.07 6.92
C ALA A 141 -14.01 8.11 7.24
N VAL A 142 -14.81 7.92 8.29
CA VAL A 142 -15.81 8.91 8.72
C VAL A 142 -15.14 10.20 9.21
N ARG A 143 -14.09 10.10 10.03
CA ARG A 143 -13.33 11.26 10.53
C ARG A 143 -12.71 12.05 9.39
N GLU A 144 -12.13 11.37 8.40
CA GLU A 144 -11.56 12.02 7.22
C GLU A 144 -12.64 12.81 6.45
N ARG A 145 -13.80 12.20 6.18
CA ARG A 145 -14.92 12.89 5.52
C ARG A 145 -15.40 14.10 6.33
N LEU A 146 -15.52 13.97 7.65
CA LEU A 146 -15.92 15.07 8.52
C LEU A 146 -14.88 16.20 8.51
N ALA A 147 -13.59 15.89 8.49
CA ALA A 147 -12.53 16.89 8.39
C ALA A 147 -12.59 17.65 7.04
N LEU A 148 -12.94 16.96 5.95
CA LEU A 148 -13.13 17.58 4.64
C LEU A 148 -14.38 18.47 4.58
N THR A 149 -15.47 18.12 5.28
CA THR A 149 -16.71 18.91 5.28
C THR A 149 -16.72 20.06 6.30
N THR A 150 -15.98 19.94 7.40
CA THR A 150 -15.87 20.98 8.44
C THR A 150 -14.68 21.91 8.25
N GLY A 151 -13.80 21.62 7.29
CA GLY A 151 -12.82 22.57 6.79
C GLY A 151 -13.55 23.81 6.29
N GLN A 152 -13.42 24.91 7.05
CA GLN A 152 -13.77 26.29 6.70
C GLN A 152 -13.61 26.52 5.18
N PRO A 153 -14.48 27.32 4.53
CA PRO A 153 -14.24 27.69 3.14
C PRO A 153 -12.82 28.21 3.10
N ARG A 154 -11.93 27.45 2.44
CA ARG A 154 -10.65 27.98 2.04
C ARG A 154 -11.08 29.20 1.26
N HIS A 155 -10.86 30.38 1.83
CA HIS A 155 -10.78 31.61 1.10
C HIS A 155 -9.93 31.21 -0.09
N LEU A 156 -10.58 30.95 -1.23
CA LEU A 156 -9.91 30.91 -2.50
C LEU A 156 -9.20 32.25 -2.45
N VAL A 157 -7.88 32.20 -2.29
CA VAL A 157 -7.04 33.36 -2.48
C VAL A 157 -7.41 33.75 -3.89
N ALA A 158 -8.29 34.74 -3.98
CA ALA A 158 -8.65 35.34 -5.23
C ALA A 158 -7.31 35.75 -5.80
N VAL A 159 -6.90 35.09 -6.89
CA VAL A 159 -5.80 35.57 -7.70
C VAL A 159 -6.10 37.05 -7.93
N PRO A 160 -5.24 37.99 -7.49
CA PRO A 160 -5.52 39.39 -7.69
C PRO A 160 -5.69 39.62 -9.18
N SER A 161 -6.93 39.90 -9.59
CA SER A 161 -7.19 40.46 -10.91
C SER A 161 -6.41 41.78 -10.99
N PRO A 162 -5.53 42.00 -11.98
CA PRO A 162 -4.69 43.20 -12.06
C PRO A 162 -5.47 44.49 -12.40
N ALA A 163 -6.80 44.52 -12.19
CA ALA A 163 -7.68 45.57 -12.65
C ALA A 163 -8.60 46.17 -11.55
N ALA A 164 -8.08 46.41 -10.34
CA ALA A 164 -8.81 47.17 -9.32
C ALA A 164 -7.93 48.22 -8.63
N PRO A 165 -8.41 49.48 -8.47
CA PRO A 165 -7.65 50.58 -7.87
C PRO A 165 -7.54 50.46 -6.34
N PRO A 166 -6.50 51.05 -5.71
CA PRO A 166 -6.20 50.82 -4.30
C PRO A 166 -7.23 51.50 -3.39
N ARG A 167 -7.91 50.71 -2.56
CA ARG A 167 -8.67 51.20 -1.41
C ARG A 167 -7.78 51.18 -0.16
N SER A 168 -7.69 52.34 0.47
CA SER A 168 -6.97 52.65 1.71
C SER A 168 -7.45 51.81 2.90
N LEU A 169 -6.48 51.21 3.60
CA LEU A 169 -6.62 50.58 4.92
C LEU A 169 -6.90 51.63 6.01
N PRO A 170 -7.76 51.34 6.99
CA PRO A 170 -7.69 51.96 8.30
C PRO A 170 -6.96 51.03 9.29
N THR A 171 -5.94 51.57 9.93
CA THR A 171 -5.33 51.04 11.16
C THR A 171 -6.30 51.14 12.34
N PRO A 172 -6.28 50.18 13.28
CA PRO A 172 -6.64 50.47 14.66
C PRO A 172 -5.39 50.64 15.54
N LEU A 173 -5.41 51.73 16.29
CA LEU A 173 -4.44 52.21 17.26
C LEU A 173 -4.89 51.80 18.67
N GLY A 174 -3.95 51.43 19.56
CA GLY A 174 -4.14 51.33 21.03
C GLY A 174 -4.44 49.91 21.55
N GLY A 175 -3.93 49.45 22.71
CA GLY A 175 -3.30 50.17 23.81
C GLY A 175 -2.51 49.26 24.78
N ARG A 176 -1.49 49.93 25.33
CA ARG A 176 -0.70 49.82 26.57
C ARG A 176 -0.74 48.59 27.51
N ILE A 177 0.49 48.33 27.98
CA ILE A 177 1.05 47.47 29.04
C ILE A 177 0.54 47.89 30.45
N PRO A 178 0.60 47.01 31.46
CA PRO A 178 1.49 47.34 32.58
C PRO A 178 2.40 46.18 33.05
N MET A 179 3.62 46.56 33.39
CA MET A 179 4.62 45.78 34.13
C MET A 179 4.27 45.78 35.62
N SER A 180 4.53 44.67 36.31
CA SER A 180 4.91 44.68 37.73
C SER A 180 5.95 43.58 37.98
N SER A 181 7.11 44.02 38.44
CA SER A 181 8.23 43.22 38.94
C SER A 181 8.14 43.09 40.45
N THR A 182 8.53 41.93 41.00
CA THR A 182 9.27 41.71 42.27
C THR A 182 9.43 40.19 42.44
N ASP A 183 10.66 39.68 42.35
CA ASP A 183 11.48 39.14 43.47
C ASP A 183 10.94 37.79 43.99
N SER A 184 11.67 36.68 44.07
CA SER A 184 13.06 36.45 44.54
C SER A 184 13.54 35.02 44.08
N PRO A 185 14.76 34.56 44.44
CA PRO A 185 15.56 33.53 43.77
C PRO A 185 15.40 32.11 44.35
N ASP A 186 16.02 31.15 43.64
CA ASP A 186 16.41 29.76 44.00
C ASP A 186 16.01 28.84 42.83
N GLU A 187 16.72 27.82 42.36
CA GLU A 187 17.95 27.14 42.77
C GLU A 187 18.38 26.37 41.51
N GLN A 188 19.68 26.34 41.20
CA GLN A 188 20.21 25.60 40.06
C GLN A 188 20.92 24.34 40.55
N PRO A 189 20.51 23.13 40.13
CA PRO A 189 21.42 21.99 40.07
C PRO A 189 21.85 21.73 38.62
N ALA A 190 23.16 21.57 38.46
CA ALA A 190 23.86 21.31 37.22
C ALA A 190 23.39 20.01 36.53
N ALA A 191 23.13 20.10 35.22
CA ALA A 191 22.96 18.93 34.35
C ALA A 191 24.29 18.61 33.64
N ALA A 192 24.71 17.35 33.77
CA ALA A 192 25.89 16.75 33.19
C ALA A 192 25.95 16.83 31.63
N PRO A 193 27.15 16.75 31.02
CA PRO A 193 27.29 16.85 29.57
C PRO A 193 26.64 15.66 28.85
N ARG A 194 25.74 15.95 27.91
CA ARG A 194 25.11 14.96 27.02
C ARG A 194 26.09 14.54 25.93
N THR A 195 26.40 13.24 25.86
CA THR A 195 27.09 12.60 24.75
C THR A 195 26.22 12.57 23.48
N PRO A 196 26.79 12.70 22.28
CA PRO A 196 26.03 12.63 21.03
C PRO A 196 25.57 11.19 20.73
N PRO A 197 24.37 10.99 20.12
CA PRO A 197 23.87 9.67 19.79
C PRO A 197 24.70 9.02 18.68
N ARG A 198 25.10 7.76 18.89
CA ARG A 198 25.77 6.94 17.87
C ARG A 198 24.74 6.48 16.82
N PRO A 199 25.11 6.42 15.53
CA PRO A 199 24.21 5.92 14.49
C PRO A 199 23.93 4.42 14.71
N HIS A 200 22.65 4.05 14.67
CA HIS A 200 22.23 2.65 14.70
C HIS A 200 22.68 1.95 13.41
N ARG A 201 23.42 0.84 13.57
CA ARG A 201 23.81 -0.03 12.46
C ARG A 201 22.58 -0.81 12.00
N MET A 202 22.29 -0.81 10.71
CA MET A 202 21.24 -1.68 10.16
C MET A 202 21.61 -3.15 10.37
N PRO A 203 20.66 -3.99 10.86
CA PRO A 203 20.91 -5.41 11.00
C PRO A 203 21.13 -6.04 9.63
N THR A 204 22.07 -6.98 9.58
CA THR A 204 22.43 -7.64 8.32
C THR A 204 21.43 -8.75 7.99
N PRO A 205 21.26 -9.15 6.72
CA PRO A 205 20.28 -10.16 6.32
C PRO A 205 20.38 -11.49 7.10
N ALA A 206 21.57 -11.87 7.56
CA ALA A 206 21.79 -13.07 8.37
C ALA A 206 21.15 -13.00 9.77
N GLU A 207 20.79 -11.82 10.26
CA GLU A 207 20.12 -11.60 11.55
C GLU A 207 18.58 -11.59 11.40
N LEU A 208 18.06 -11.30 10.20
CA LEU A 208 16.63 -11.32 9.90
C LEU A 208 16.13 -12.72 9.50
N PHE A 209 16.98 -13.51 8.85
CA PHE A 209 16.65 -14.88 8.44
C PHE A 209 17.37 -15.86 9.37
N GLY A 210 16.75 -16.12 10.52
CA GLY A 210 17.25 -17.00 11.56
C GLY A 210 17.76 -18.36 11.04
N ARG A 211 18.71 -18.94 11.78
CA ARG A 211 19.33 -20.23 11.50
C ARG A 211 18.29 -21.29 11.15
N ARG A 212 18.43 -21.87 9.96
CA ARG A 212 17.63 -22.97 9.43
C ARG A 212 17.59 -24.13 10.43
N PRO A 213 16.42 -24.68 10.79
CA PRO A 213 16.34 -25.91 11.57
C PRO A 213 17.07 -27.06 10.85
N LYS A 214 17.83 -27.84 11.61
CA LYS A 214 18.44 -29.10 11.14
C LYS A 214 17.30 -30.05 10.73
N PRO A 215 17.32 -30.65 9.53
CA PRO A 215 16.31 -31.66 9.18
C PRO A 215 16.42 -32.88 10.11
N PRO A 216 15.30 -33.50 10.52
CA PRO A 216 15.34 -34.74 11.27
C PRO A 216 16.00 -35.85 10.45
N ALA A 217 16.83 -36.66 11.10
CA ALA A 217 17.46 -37.83 10.50
C ALA A 217 16.38 -38.80 10.00
N ARG A 218 16.56 -39.29 8.77
CA ARG A 218 15.71 -40.31 8.14
C ARG A 218 15.78 -41.60 8.98
N PRO A 219 14.66 -42.21 9.39
CA PRO A 219 14.69 -43.56 9.92
C PRO A 219 15.19 -44.52 8.82
N ALA A 220 16.05 -45.46 9.22
CA ALA A 220 16.60 -46.49 8.34
C ALA A 220 15.49 -47.28 7.66
N ALA A 221 15.67 -47.57 6.38
CA ALA A 221 14.77 -48.42 5.62
C ALA A 221 14.82 -49.86 6.19
N PRO A 222 13.68 -50.55 6.36
CA PRO A 222 13.68 -52.00 6.53
C PRO A 222 14.07 -52.68 5.21
N ASP A 223 14.86 -53.75 5.32
CA ASP A 223 15.30 -54.58 4.19
C ASP A 223 14.09 -55.19 3.47
N ASP A 224 13.97 -54.92 2.16
CA ASP A 224 13.04 -55.63 1.27
C ASP A 224 13.59 -57.03 0.95
N PRO A 225 12.84 -58.11 1.22
CA PRO A 225 13.01 -59.36 0.49
C PRO A 225 12.39 -59.24 -0.92
N ALA A 226 13.07 -59.89 -1.88
CA ALA A 226 12.82 -59.87 -3.33
C ALA A 226 11.35 -60.09 -3.77
N PRO A 227 10.96 -59.56 -4.95
CA PRO A 227 9.59 -59.66 -5.46
C PRO A 227 9.27 -61.06 -6.01
N GLU A 228 8.24 -61.69 -5.46
CA GLU A 228 7.54 -62.82 -6.09
C GLU A 228 6.57 -62.30 -7.17
N GLU A 229 6.61 -62.96 -8.32
CA GLU A 229 5.79 -62.73 -9.50
C GLU A 229 4.29 -62.90 -9.18
N ILE A 230 3.50 -61.84 -9.39
CA ILE A 230 2.04 -61.93 -9.40
C ILE A 230 1.60 -62.12 -10.85
N GLU A 231 1.27 -63.36 -11.19
CA GLU A 231 0.69 -63.78 -12.46
C GLU A 231 -0.65 -63.07 -12.74
N LEU A 232 -0.79 -62.66 -14.01
CA LEU A 232 -2.04 -62.21 -14.61
C LEU A 232 -3.06 -63.35 -14.62
N ALA A 233 -4.25 -63.10 -14.10
CA ALA A 233 -5.45 -63.84 -14.46
C ALA A 233 -6.56 -62.88 -14.89
N THR A 234 -6.63 -62.63 -16.20
CA THR A 234 -7.84 -62.18 -16.88
C THR A 234 -8.89 -63.29 -16.82
N GLY A 235 -10.05 -63.02 -16.24
CA GLY A 235 -11.16 -63.97 -16.18
C GLY A 235 -12.49 -63.27 -16.43
N THR A 236 -12.89 -63.22 -17.69
CA THR A 236 -14.29 -63.05 -18.14
C THR A 236 -15.05 -64.35 -17.91
N GLY A 237 -16.25 -64.24 -17.34
CA GLY A 237 -17.21 -65.34 -17.19
C GLY A 237 -18.47 -64.87 -16.48
#